data_AF-A0A959YXG4-F1
#
_entry.id   AF-A0A959YXG4-F1
#
_cell.length_a   1.000
_cell.length_b   1.000
_cell.length_c   1.000
_cell.angle_alpha   90.00
_cell.angle_beta   90.00
_cell.angle_gamma   90.00
#
_symmetry.space_group_name_H-M   'P 1'
#
loop_
_entity.id
_entity.type
_entity.pdbx_description
1 polymer ?
#
loop_
_entity_poly.entity_id
_entity_poly.type
_entity_poly.pdbx_seq_one_letter_code
_entity_poly.pdbx_strand_id
1 'polypeptide(L)'
;LSLRRLDALGPVDVAAQQVTAGAGVTIERLQEHARAAGLDFAVDWGARASATVGGAVSTNAGGSRVVRFGTMRAQVAGVQAVLADGSVITDLHGLPKQTAGVPLAQLLVGSEGTLGVVTAARLRMVPWYRQTAAALVACPSLVDAVALLPALRALPSLDAVELLMPEALELTCRHLGMAPPLDPASAGAFLLVDCAAHRDPADDLLALLADQQGVLAVGP
;
A
#
# COMPACT_ATOMS: atom_id res chain seq x y z
N LEU A 1 25.50 -7.32 -5.35
CA LEU A 1 24.75 -8.53 -4.95
C LEU A 1 23.30 -8.39 -5.42
N SER A 2 22.73 -9.36 -6.11
CA SER A 2 21.30 -9.36 -6.50
C SER A 2 20.56 -10.47 -5.76
N LEU A 3 19.36 -10.17 -5.26
CA LEU A 3 18.57 -11.08 -4.42
C LEU A 3 17.43 -11.78 -5.18
N ARG A 4 17.29 -11.56 -6.49
CA ARG A 4 16.16 -12.05 -7.29
C ARG A 4 15.95 -13.56 -7.25
N ARG A 5 16.99 -14.35 -6.95
CA ARG A 5 16.91 -15.81 -6.82
C ARG A 5 16.51 -16.29 -5.42
N LEU A 6 16.34 -15.38 -4.46
CA LEU A 6 15.76 -15.66 -3.14
C LEU A 6 14.25 -15.46 -3.22
N ASP A 7 13.59 -16.18 -4.12
CA ASP A 7 12.18 -15.98 -4.47
C ASP A 7 11.26 -17.07 -3.92
N ALA A 8 11.71 -17.76 -2.87
CA ALA A 8 10.91 -18.72 -2.14
C ALA A 8 9.73 -18.03 -1.43
N LEU A 9 8.54 -18.62 -1.55
CA LEU A 9 7.34 -18.25 -0.83
C LEU A 9 6.92 -19.42 0.06
N GLY A 10 6.82 -19.19 1.37
CA GLY A 10 6.28 -20.15 2.31
C GLY A 10 4.75 -20.22 2.24
N PRO A 11 4.11 -21.17 2.94
CA PRO A 11 2.66 -21.25 2.99
C PRO A 11 2.06 -20.03 3.70
N VAL A 12 0.87 -19.61 3.25
CA VAL A 12 0.07 -18.59 3.94
C VAL A 12 -0.52 -19.20 5.21
N ASP A 13 -0.16 -18.64 6.36
CA ASP A 13 -0.78 -18.93 7.63
C ASP A 13 -2.04 -18.06 7.76
N VAL A 14 -3.20 -18.64 7.44
CA VAL A 14 -4.48 -17.92 7.47
C VAL A 14 -4.87 -17.54 8.91
N ALA A 15 -4.51 -18.36 9.89
CA ALA A 15 -4.84 -18.10 11.29
C ALA A 15 -4.04 -16.93 11.87
N ALA A 16 -2.74 -16.87 11.54
CA ALA A 16 -1.88 -15.75 11.93
C ALA A 16 -1.96 -14.55 10.96
N GLN A 17 -2.60 -14.73 9.80
CA GLN A 17 -2.60 -13.79 8.67
C GLN A 17 -1.19 -13.37 8.28
N GLN A 18 -0.30 -14.35 8.04
CA GLN A 18 1.10 -14.08 7.75
C GLN A 18 1.68 -15.03 6.69
N VAL A 19 2.73 -14.58 6.02
CA VAL A 19 3.53 -15.42 5.12
C VAL A 19 5.01 -15.09 5.26
N THR A 20 5.86 -16.10 5.07
CA THR A 20 7.30 -15.88 4.96
C THR A 20 7.68 -15.82 3.49
N ALA A 21 8.36 -14.75 3.09
CA ALA A 21 8.79 -14.52 1.72
C ALA A 21 10.30 -14.26 1.67
N GLY A 22 10.96 -14.84 0.69
CA GLY A 22 12.35 -14.49 0.36
C GLY A 22 12.45 -13.07 -0.17
N ALA A 23 13.61 -12.44 0.01
CA ALA A 23 13.84 -11.05 -0.37
C ALA A 23 13.70 -10.76 -1.87
N GLY A 24 13.82 -11.77 -2.73
CA GLY A 24 13.69 -11.67 -4.18
C GLY A 24 12.26 -11.80 -4.69
N VAL A 25 11.30 -12.19 -3.85
CA VAL A 25 9.88 -12.28 -4.23
C VAL A 25 9.36 -10.90 -4.63
N THR A 26 8.69 -10.79 -5.77
CA THR A 26 8.05 -9.53 -6.19
C THR A 26 6.78 -9.27 -5.40
N ILE A 27 6.42 -8.01 -5.18
CA ILE A 27 5.20 -7.64 -4.44
C ILE A 27 3.94 -8.20 -5.12
N GLU A 28 3.88 -8.20 -6.46
CA GLU A 28 2.76 -8.79 -7.20
C GLU A 28 2.59 -10.29 -6.91
N ARG A 29 3.65 -11.10 -7.08
CA ARG A 29 3.63 -12.54 -6.71
C ARG A 29 3.22 -12.78 -5.25
N LEU A 30 3.63 -11.91 -4.33
CA LEU A 30 3.24 -12.00 -2.92
C LEU A 30 1.73 -11.73 -2.74
N GLN A 31 1.19 -10.69 -3.40
CA GLN A 31 -0.25 -10.39 -3.38
C GLN A 31 -1.07 -11.54 -3.99
N GLU A 32 -0.68 -12.05 -5.16
CA GLU A 32 -1.34 -13.19 -5.81
C GLU A 32 -1.37 -14.43 -4.90
N HIS A 33 -0.25 -14.73 -4.25
CA HIS A 33 -0.14 -15.85 -3.32
C HIS A 33 -1.05 -15.68 -2.08
N ALA A 34 -1.12 -14.48 -1.51
CA ALA A 34 -2.03 -14.18 -0.40
C ALA A 34 -3.50 -14.27 -0.83
N ARG A 35 -3.85 -13.76 -2.02
CA ARG A 35 -5.22 -13.76 -2.58
C ARG A 35 -5.75 -15.16 -2.84
N ALA A 36 -4.88 -16.08 -3.24
CA ALA A 36 -5.23 -17.50 -3.35
C ALA A 36 -5.71 -18.11 -2.02
N ALA A 37 -5.29 -17.54 -0.88
CA ALA A 37 -5.71 -17.93 0.47
C ALA A 37 -6.80 -17.02 1.08
N GLY A 38 -7.40 -16.11 0.29
CA GLY A 38 -8.43 -15.17 0.76
C GLY A 38 -7.91 -13.96 1.54
N LEU A 39 -6.59 -13.74 1.54
CA LEU A 39 -5.93 -12.59 2.13
C LEU A 39 -5.31 -11.70 1.05
N ASP A 40 -4.73 -10.57 1.41
CA ASP A 40 -4.03 -9.68 0.50
C ASP A 40 -2.78 -9.11 1.17
N PHE A 41 -1.89 -8.50 0.39
CA PHE A 41 -0.76 -7.76 0.94
C PHE A 41 -1.00 -6.25 0.81
N ALA A 42 -0.86 -5.54 1.93
CA ALA A 42 -1.28 -4.14 2.05
C ALA A 42 -0.46 -3.15 1.22
N VAL A 43 0.82 -3.42 0.99
CA VAL A 43 1.70 -2.47 0.29
C VAL A 43 1.51 -2.63 -1.21
N ASP A 44 1.12 -1.56 -1.90
CA ASP A 44 0.86 -1.57 -3.35
C ASP A 44 1.22 -0.25 -4.04
N TRP A 45 1.80 -0.35 -5.24
CA TRP A 45 2.19 0.77 -6.09
C TRP A 45 2.51 0.33 -7.53
N GLY A 46 2.70 1.29 -8.44
CA GLY A 46 2.87 1.04 -9.87
C GLY A 46 4.05 0.12 -10.28
N ALA A 47 5.05 -0.09 -9.42
CA ALA A 47 6.19 -0.95 -9.71
C ALA A 47 6.12 -2.34 -9.05
N ARG A 48 4.96 -2.76 -8.50
CA ARG A 48 4.78 -4.05 -7.78
C ARG A 48 5.29 -5.30 -8.53
N ALA A 49 5.25 -5.29 -9.86
CA ALA A 49 5.64 -6.41 -10.71
C ALA A 49 7.18 -6.62 -10.75
N SER A 50 7.96 -5.57 -10.47
CA SER A 50 9.42 -5.63 -10.47
C SER A 50 10.05 -5.36 -9.11
N ALA A 51 9.34 -4.64 -8.22
CA ALA A 51 9.76 -4.39 -6.87
C ALA A 51 9.72 -5.67 -6.03
N THR A 52 10.79 -5.91 -5.28
CA THR A 52 10.97 -7.11 -4.46
C THR A 52 10.70 -6.83 -2.98
N VAL A 53 10.31 -7.86 -2.22
CA VAL A 53 10.12 -7.82 -0.76
C VAL A 53 11.33 -7.23 -0.03
N GLY A 54 12.55 -7.68 -0.36
CA GLY A 54 13.76 -7.19 0.28
C GLY A 54 13.97 -5.71 0.04
N GLY A 55 13.78 -5.25 -1.20
CA GLY A 55 13.79 -3.82 -1.54
C GLY A 55 12.74 -3.04 -0.76
N ALA A 56 11.49 -3.52 -0.73
CA ALA A 56 10.40 -2.87 -0.02
C ALA A 56 10.66 -2.75 1.49
N VAL A 57 11.21 -3.79 2.13
CA VAL A 57 11.67 -3.76 3.52
C VAL A 57 12.75 -2.70 3.68
N SER A 58 13.82 -2.78 2.88
CA SER A 58 14.98 -1.90 2.98
C SER A 58 14.63 -0.44 2.79
N THR A 59 13.66 -0.09 1.93
CA THR A 59 13.25 1.30 1.71
C THR A 59 12.05 1.74 2.55
N ASN A 60 11.53 0.87 3.41
CA ASN A 60 10.26 1.10 4.11
C ASN A 60 9.14 1.55 3.15
N ALA A 61 8.94 0.79 2.07
CA ALA A 61 8.02 1.16 1.00
C ALA A 61 6.64 1.54 1.53
N GLY A 62 6.12 2.67 1.03
CA GLY A 62 4.73 3.05 1.18
C GLY A 62 3.91 2.53 0.01
N GLY A 63 2.96 3.33 -0.45
CA GLY A 63 2.03 2.97 -1.51
C GLY A 63 0.72 3.73 -1.33
N SER A 64 -0.21 3.55 -2.26
CA SER A 64 -1.51 4.23 -2.22
C SER A 64 -2.33 3.86 -0.96
N ARG A 65 -2.12 2.66 -0.44
CA ARG A 65 -2.89 2.09 0.69
C ARG A 65 -2.33 2.41 2.08
N VAL A 66 -1.33 3.29 2.17
CA VAL A 66 -0.70 3.67 3.45
C VAL A 66 -1.71 4.28 4.42
N VAL A 67 -2.71 5.00 3.92
CA VAL A 67 -3.76 5.62 4.76
C VAL A 67 -4.52 4.59 5.60
N ARG A 68 -4.71 3.37 5.05
CA ARG A 68 -5.46 2.30 5.71
C ARG A 68 -4.56 1.34 6.50
N PHE A 69 -3.42 0.96 5.95
CA PHE A 69 -2.61 -0.15 6.50
C PHE A 69 -1.21 0.25 6.96
N GLY A 70 -0.78 1.49 6.71
CA GLY A 70 0.59 1.94 6.96
C GLY A 70 1.60 1.43 5.92
N THR A 71 2.88 1.72 6.17
CA THR A 71 3.98 1.34 5.27
C THR A 71 4.41 -0.12 5.45
N MET A 72 5.42 -0.54 4.70
CA MET A 72 6.07 -1.85 4.84
C MET A 72 6.48 -2.16 6.29
N ARG A 73 6.87 -1.13 7.07
CA ARG A 73 7.15 -1.25 8.51
C ARG A 73 6.02 -1.90 9.30
N ALA A 74 4.78 -1.52 9.03
CA ALA A 74 3.61 -2.09 9.67
C ALA A 74 3.42 -3.56 9.29
N GLN A 75 3.83 -3.94 8.08
CA GLN A 75 3.67 -5.29 7.57
C GLN A 75 4.80 -6.24 7.98
N VAL A 76 5.96 -5.75 8.43
CA VAL A 76 7.06 -6.62 8.86
C VAL A 76 6.82 -7.13 10.28
N ALA A 77 6.57 -8.43 10.41
CA ALA A 77 6.53 -9.15 11.69
C ALA A 77 7.91 -9.69 12.09
N GLY A 78 8.80 -9.89 11.13
CA GLY A 78 10.13 -10.44 11.37
C GLY A 78 11.00 -10.42 10.11
N VAL A 79 12.32 -10.54 10.28
CA VAL A 79 13.28 -10.56 9.17
C VAL A 79 14.41 -11.54 9.42
N GLN A 80 15.00 -12.00 8.33
CA GLN A 80 16.32 -12.60 8.29
C GLN A 80 17.25 -11.70 7.49
N ALA A 81 18.44 -11.40 8.00
CA ALA A 81 19.43 -10.57 7.33
C ALA A 81 20.86 -11.06 7.54
N VAL A 82 21.72 -10.73 6.59
CA VAL A 82 23.17 -10.95 6.66
C VAL A 82 23.84 -9.60 6.94
N LEU A 83 24.63 -9.53 8.01
CA LEU A 83 25.39 -8.34 8.40
C LEU A 83 26.70 -8.23 7.59
N ALA A 84 27.40 -7.10 7.74
CA ALA A 84 28.62 -6.81 6.99
C ALA A 84 29.78 -7.80 7.27
N ASP A 85 29.82 -8.39 8.46
CA ASP A 85 30.78 -9.43 8.85
C ASP A 85 30.38 -10.84 8.38
N GLY A 86 29.23 -10.98 7.71
CA GLY A 86 28.66 -12.26 7.27
C GLY A 86 27.79 -12.96 8.31
N SER A 87 27.65 -12.41 9.53
CA SER A 87 26.77 -12.96 10.56
C SER A 87 25.31 -12.92 10.12
N VAL A 88 24.56 -13.99 10.41
CA VAL A 88 23.12 -14.07 10.11
C VAL A 88 22.32 -13.74 11.35
N ILE A 89 21.44 -12.75 11.26
CA ILE A 89 20.40 -12.49 12.25
C ILE A 89 19.06 -12.95 11.71
N THR A 90 18.26 -13.60 12.56
CA THR A 90 16.96 -14.13 12.16
C THR A 90 15.96 -14.04 13.30
N ASP A 91 14.81 -13.44 12.99
CA ASP A 91 13.58 -13.58 13.76
C ASP A 91 12.44 -13.67 12.75
N LEU A 92 12.06 -14.90 12.39
CA LEU A 92 10.96 -15.21 11.48
C LEU A 92 9.79 -15.88 12.21
N HIS A 93 9.74 -15.82 13.54
CA HIS A 93 8.72 -16.50 14.36
C HIS A 93 7.33 -15.90 14.16
N GLY A 94 7.24 -14.60 13.82
CA GLY A 94 5.96 -13.96 13.52
C GLY A 94 5.05 -13.74 14.72
N LEU A 95 5.62 -13.68 15.93
CA LEU A 95 4.86 -13.48 17.16
C LEU A 95 4.06 -12.17 17.10
N PRO A 96 2.72 -12.19 17.32
CA PRO A 96 1.90 -10.97 17.29
C PRO A 96 2.34 -9.93 18.32
N LYS A 97 2.88 -10.39 19.45
CA LYS A 97 3.43 -9.57 20.52
C LYS A 97 4.85 -10.04 20.84
N GLN A 98 5.82 -9.19 20.54
CA GLN A 98 7.22 -9.37 20.93
C GLN A 98 7.69 -8.14 21.71
N THR A 99 8.06 -8.34 22.97
CA THR A 99 8.53 -7.28 23.88
C THR A 99 9.92 -7.56 24.44
N ALA A 100 10.54 -8.68 24.06
CA ALA A 100 11.88 -9.04 24.49
C ALA A 100 12.93 -8.37 23.59
N GLY A 101 13.78 -7.56 24.19
CA GLY A 101 14.96 -6.98 23.54
C GLY A 101 14.65 -5.88 22.53
N VAL A 102 15.67 -5.54 21.74
CA VAL A 102 15.60 -4.51 20.70
C VAL A 102 14.87 -5.07 19.48
N PRO A 103 13.93 -4.31 18.86
CA PRO A 103 13.21 -4.78 17.68
C PRO A 103 14.12 -4.73 16.43
N LEU A 104 15.04 -5.69 16.29
CA LEU A 104 16.04 -5.72 15.21
C LEU A 104 15.43 -5.61 13.81
N ALA A 105 14.29 -6.26 13.59
CA ALA A 105 13.56 -6.15 12.32
C ALA A 105 13.20 -4.70 11.98
N GLN A 106 12.85 -3.90 12.99
CA GLN A 106 12.48 -2.50 12.81
C GLN A 106 13.67 -1.61 12.49
N LEU A 107 14.88 -1.95 12.96
CA LEU A 107 16.10 -1.24 12.58
C LEU A 107 16.46 -1.47 11.10
N LEU A 108 16.18 -2.67 10.57
CA LEU A 108 16.48 -3.01 9.18
C LEU A 108 15.47 -2.43 8.18
N VAL A 109 14.20 -2.26 8.59
CA VAL A 109 13.20 -1.59 7.76
C VAL A 109 13.59 -0.13 7.54
N GLY A 110 13.76 0.28 6.29
CA GLY A 110 14.20 1.64 5.94
C GLY A 110 15.71 1.87 6.03
N SER A 111 16.51 0.82 6.26
CA SER A 111 17.98 0.93 6.33
C SER A 111 18.66 1.08 4.96
N GLU A 112 17.93 0.90 3.86
CA GLU A 112 18.45 0.93 2.49
C GLU A 112 19.64 -0.03 2.25
N GLY A 113 19.72 -1.10 3.04
CA GLY A 113 20.81 -2.08 2.97
C GLY A 113 22.10 -1.67 3.68
N THR A 114 22.13 -0.52 4.35
CA THR A 114 23.33 -0.01 5.06
C THR A 114 23.63 -0.75 6.35
N LEU A 115 22.63 -1.36 6.98
CA LEU A 115 22.77 -2.11 8.23
C LEU A 115 22.84 -3.63 8.02
N GLY A 116 22.60 -4.11 6.80
CA GLY A 116 22.59 -5.52 6.46
C GLY A 116 21.73 -5.81 5.23
N VAL A 117 21.91 -7.01 4.68
CA VAL A 117 21.16 -7.50 3.53
C VAL A 117 20.00 -8.35 4.00
N VAL A 118 18.77 -7.83 3.88
CA VAL A 118 17.54 -8.61 4.16
C VAL A 118 17.44 -9.75 3.14
N THR A 119 17.33 -10.99 3.62
CA THR A 119 17.27 -12.21 2.80
C THR A 119 15.90 -12.88 2.82
N ALA A 120 15.12 -12.68 3.89
CA ALA A 120 13.72 -13.08 3.98
C ALA A 120 12.97 -12.20 4.99
N ALA A 121 11.65 -12.18 4.90
CA ALA A 121 10.78 -11.48 5.84
C ALA A 121 9.53 -12.31 6.18
N ARG A 122 9.10 -12.23 7.43
CA ARG A 122 7.78 -12.66 7.88
C ARG A 122 6.86 -11.45 7.81
N LEU A 123 5.83 -11.55 6.98
CA LEU A 123 4.97 -10.43 6.61
C LEU A 123 3.55 -10.65 7.09
N ARG A 124 2.92 -9.60 7.62
CA ARG A 124 1.49 -9.54 7.95
C ARG A 124 0.68 -9.30 6.68
N MET A 125 -0.40 -10.05 6.54
CA MET A 125 -1.38 -9.95 5.47
C MET A 125 -2.62 -9.23 6.00
N VAL A 126 -3.45 -8.76 5.08
CA VAL A 126 -4.74 -8.10 5.38
C VAL A 126 -5.89 -8.88 4.75
N PRO A 127 -7.14 -8.68 5.17
CA PRO A 127 -8.28 -9.27 4.48
C PRO A 127 -8.32 -8.84 3.01
N TRP A 128 -8.67 -9.76 2.11
CA TRP A 128 -8.92 -9.40 0.73
C TRP A 128 -10.34 -8.84 0.56
N TYR A 129 -10.41 -7.52 0.35
CA TYR A 129 -11.65 -6.82 0.03
C TYR A 129 -11.89 -6.86 -1.48
N ARG A 130 -12.98 -7.53 -1.90
CA ARG A 130 -13.30 -7.73 -3.32
C ARG A 130 -14.24 -6.67 -3.89
N GLN A 131 -14.99 -5.99 -3.02
CA GLN A 131 -15.90 -4.93 -3.42
C GLN A 131 -15.16 -3.61 -3.31
N THR A 132 -15.07 -2.88 -4.42
CA THR A 132 -14.30 -1.64 -4.53
C THR A 132 -15.14 -0.57 -5.19
N ALA A 133 -14.98 0.67 -4.75
CA ALA A 133 -15.51 1.85 -5.41
C ALA A 133 -14.42 2.90 -5.51
N ALA A 134 -14.34 3.58 -6.64
CA ALA A 134 -13.43 4.69 -6.88
C ALA A 134 -14.23 5.94 -7.21
N ALA A 135 -13.68 7.10 -6.89
CA ALA A 135 -14.24 8.38 -7.27
C ALA A 135 -13.13 9.39 -7.59
N LEU A 136 -13.26 10.10 -8.71
CA LEU A 136 -12.48 11.30 -8.96
C LEU A 136 -13.30 12.52 -8.53
N VAL A 137 -12.79 13.27 -7.54
CA VAL A 137 -13.48 14.39 -6.91
C VAL A 137 -12.82 15.70 -7.31
N ALA A 138 -13.54 16.55 -8.04
CA ALA A 138 -13.09 17.89 -8.40
C ALA A 138 -13.26 18.86 -7.22
N CYS A 139 -12.19 19.57 -6.85
CA CYS A 139 -12.17 20.52 -5.74
C CYS A 139 -11.76 21.93 -6.23
N PRO A 140 -12.30 23.03 -5.65
CA PRO A 140 -11.95 24.39 -6.07
C PRO A 140 -10.46 24.72 -5.90
N SER A 141 -9.82 24.15 -4.88
CA SER A 141 -8.40 24.35 -4.62
C SER A 141 -7.77 23.14 -3.91
N LEU A 142 -6.44 23.13 -3.84
CA LEU A 142 -5.68 22.20 -3.01
C LEU A 142 -6.12 22.21 -1.54
N VAL A 143 -6.42 23.40 -1.00
CA VAL A 143 -6.83 23.55 0.40
C VAL A 143 -8.18 22.88 0.63
N ASP A 144 -9.13 23.04 -0.28
CA ASP A 144 -10.44 22.40 -0.22
C ASP A 144 -10.31 20.88 -0.33
N ALA A 145 -9.46 20.38 -1.24
CA ALA A 145 -9.18 18.95 -1.35
C ALA A 145 -8.63 18.36 -0.04
N VAL A 146 -7.63 19.01 0.58
CA VAL A 146 -7.07 18.55 1.86
C VAL A 146 -8.11 18.61 2.99
N ALA A 147 -9.03 19.58 2.95
CA ALA A 147 -10.09 19.72 3.96
C ALA A 147 -11.08 18.54 3.95
N LEU A 148 -11.17 17.76 2.87
CA LEU A 148 -12.01 16.56 2.79
C LEU A 148 -11.42 15.34 3.54
N LEU A 149 -10.10 15.33 3.81
CA LEU A 149 -9.43 14.16 4.38
C LEU A 149 -9.99 13.68 5.73
N PRO A 150 -10.38 14.54 6.69
CA PRO A 150 -10.98 14.09 7.94
C PRO A 150 -12.30 13.33 7.74
N ALA A 151 -13.16 13.81 6.83
CA ALA A 151 -14.41 13.14 6.50
C ALA A 151 -14.15 11.82 5.78
N LEU A 152 -13.28 11.80 4.77
CA LEU A 152 -12.90 10.58 4.05
C LEU A 152 -12.33 9.52 5.00
N ARG A 153 -11.47 9.90 5.97
CA ARG A 153 -10.91 8.99 6.98
C ARG A 153 -11.95 8.38 7.92
N ALA A 154 -13.14 8.97 8.01
CA ALA A 154 -14.23 8.39 8.78
C ALA A 154 -14.88 7.20 8.06
N LEU A 155 -14.65 7.01 6.75
CA LEU A 155 -15.13 5.83 6.01
C LEU A 155 -14.29 4.61 6.39
N PRO A 156 -14.89 3.55 6.96
CA PRO A 156 -14.17 2.31 7.27
C PRO A 156 -13.65 1.59 6.02
N SER A 157 -14.24 1.89 4.87
CA SER A 157 -13.86 1.35 3.57
C SER A 157 -12.70 2.10 2.91
N LEU A 158 -12.29 3.28 3.41
CA LEU A 158 -11.25 4.08 2.76
C LEU A 158 -9.96 3.28 2.61
N ASP A 159 -9.53 3.06 1.37
CA ASP A 159 -8.36 2.25 1.02
C ASP A 159 -7.20 3.12 0.52
N ALA A 160 -7.47 4.12 -0.34
CA ALA A 160 -6.49 5.10 -0.80
C ALA A 160 -7.10 6.49 -1.02
N VAL A 161 -6.27 7.53 -0.90
CA VAL A 161 -6.59 8.89 -1.34
C VAL A 161 -5.34 9.49 -1.96
N GLU A 162 -5.43 9.86 -3.23
CA GLU A 162 -4.35 10.49 -3.99
C GLU A 162 -4.78 11.88 -4.45
N LEU A 163 -3.87 12.84 -4.36
CA LEU A 163 -4.09 14.20 -4.84
C LEU A 163 -3.51 14.35 -6.25
N LEU A 164 -4.29 14.92 -7.17
CA LEU A 164 -3.85 15.24 -8.52
C LEU A 164 -4.07 16.72 -8.80
N MET A 165 -3.07 17.37 -9.40
CA MET A 165 -3.21 18.72 -9.94
C MET A 165 -3.77 18.64 -11.37
N PRO A 166 -4.53 19.66 -11.84
CA PRO A 166 -5.07 19.71 -13.19
C PRO A 166 -4.06 19.39 -14.29
N GLU A 167 -2.85 19.93 -14.19
CA GLU A 167 -1.79 19.77 -15.19
C GLU A 167 -1.30 18.33 -15.25
N ALA A 168 -1.28 17.62 -14.11
CA ALA A 168 -0.92 16.22 -14.05
C ALA A 168 -1.98 15.34 -14.73
N LEU A 169 -3.27 15.59 -14.45
CA LEU A 169 -4.37 14.88 -15.10
C LEU A 169 -4.35 15.10 -16.62
N GLU A 170 -4.21 16.35 -17.07
CA GLU A 170 -4.14 16.69 -18.49
C GLU A 170 -2.93 16.03 -19.17
N LEU A 171 -1.73 16.14 -18.57
CA LEU A 171 -0.51 15.55 -19.11
C LEU A 171 -0.62 14.03 -19.25
N THR A 172 -1.10 13.35 -18.21
CA THR A 172 -1.26 11.89 -18.20
C THR A 172 -2.27 11.45 -19.25
N CYS A 173 -3.45 12.07 -19.31
CA CYS A 173 -4.48 11.74 -20.30
C CYS A 173 -3.97 11.95 -21.73
N ARG A 174 -3.32 13.09 -22.01
CA ARG A 174 -2.71 13.37 -23.32
C ARG A 174 -1.63 12.36 -23.70
N HIS A 175 -0.73 12.02 -22.77
CA HIS A 175 0.35 11.07 -23.02
C HIS A 175 -0.18 9.64 -23.31
N LEU A 176 -1.24 9.24 -22.61
CA LEU A 176 -1.88 7.93 -22.79
C LEU A 176 -2.92 7.90 -23.91
N GLY A 177 -3.22 9.03 -24.56
CA GLY A 177 -4.25 9.11 -25.61
C GLY A 177 -5.66 8.89 -25.08
N MET A 178 -5.93 9.26 -23.84
CA MET A 178 -7.21 9.08 -23.15
C MET A 178 -7.93 10.42 -22.96
N ALA A 179 -9.26 10.41 -23.00
CA ALA A 179 -10.06 11.55 -22.56
C ALA A 179 -10.07 11.62 -21.02
N PRO A 180 -9.93 12.80 -20.42
CA PRO A 180 -10.02 12.93 -18.98
C PRO A 180 -11.47 12.70 -18.51
N PRO A 181 -11.68 12.00 -17.38
CA PRO A 181 -13.03 11.68 -16.87
C PRO A 181 -13.78 12.93 -16.35
N LEU A 182 -13.04 13.95 -15.94
CA LEU A 182 -13.53 15.30 -15.62
C LEU A 182 -12.66 16.31 -16.37
N ASP A 183 -13.21 17.46 -16.71
CA ASP A 183 -12.44 18.54 -17.36
C ASP A 183 -11.32 19.02 -16.41
N PRO A 184 -10.03 18.89 -16.77
CA PRO A 184 -8.93 19.36 -15.93
C PRO A 184 -9.05 20.85 -15.57
N ALA A 185 -9.62 21.67 -16.46
CA ALA A 185 -9.78 23.11 -16.23
C ALA A 185 -10.93 23.45 -15.25
N SER A 186 -11.78 22.49 -14.88
CA SER A 186 -12.96 22.75 -14.03
C SER A 186 -12.67 22.81 -12.53
N ALA A 187 -11.42 22.58 -12.10
CA ALA A 187 -11.05 22.46 -10.69
C ALA A 187 -9.62 22.96 -10.43
N GLY A 188 -9.34 23.39 -9.19
CA GLY A 188 -7.99 23.73 -8.75
C GLY A 188 -7.19 22.53 -8.22
N ALA A 189 -7.86 21.43 -7.88
CA ALA A 189 -7.27 20.16 -7.52
C ALA A 189 -8.28 19.01 -7.68
N PHE A 190 -7.78 17.79 -7.78
CA PHE A 190 -8.59 16.58 -7.80
C PHE A 190 -8.14 15.61 -6.69
N LEU A 191 -9.08 14.87 -6.12
CA LEU A 191 -8.79 13.69 -5.32
C LEU A 191 -9.23 12.43 -6.06
N LEU A 192 -8.35 11.44 -6.16
CA LEU A 192 -8.74 10.07 -6.48
C LEU A 192 -8.91 9.32 -5.15
N VAL A 193 -10.14 8.89 -4.88
CA VAL A 193 -10.50 8.20 -3.65
C VAL A 193 -10.87 6.76 -3.97
N ASP A 194 -10.17 5.81 -3.36
CA ASP A 194 -10.49 4.39 -3.47
C ASP A 194 -11.04 3.87 -2.13
N CYS A 195 -12.13 3.12 -2.22
CA CYS A 195 -12.74 2.39 -1.12
C CYS A 195 -12.73 0.89 -1.42
N ALA A 196 -12.47 0.06 -0.40
CA ALA A 196 -12.53 -1.38 -0.49
C ALA A 196 -13.15 -2.01 0.77
N ALA A 197 -14.15 -2.86 0.60
CA ALA A 197 -14.87 -3.51 1.69
C ALA A 197 -15.37 -4.93 1.34
N HIS A 198 -16.01 -5.58 2.31
CA HIS A 198 -16.68 -6.87 2.10
C HIS A 198 -18.05 -6.74 1.43
N ARG A 199 -18.66 -5.56 1.52
CA ARG A 199 -19.88 -5.14 0.81
C ARG A 199 -19.54 -3.98 -0.11
N ASP A 200 -20.40 -3.70 -1.08
CA ASP A 200 -20.25 -2.56 -1.98
C ASP A 200 -20.14 -1.25 -1.18
N PRO A 201 -19.02 -0.49 -1.29
CA PRO A 201 -18.84 0.77 -0.58
C PRO A 201 -19.30 2.01 -1.39
N ALA A 202 -19.85 1.84 -2.60
CA ALA A 202 -20.18 2.97 -3.48
C ALA A 202 -21.19 3.94 -2.87
N ASP A 203 -22.29 3.44 -2.30
CA ASP A 203 -23.34 4.27 -1.72
C ASP A 203 -22.82 5.08 -0.51
N ASP A 204 -22.04 4.44 0.36
CA ASP A 204 -21.44 5.08 1.55
C ASP A 204 -20.46 6.21 1.11
N LEU A 205 -19.67 5.98 0.05
CA LEU A 205 -18.75 6.97 -0.52
C LEU A 205 -19.51 8.15 -1.14
N LEU A 206 -20.51 7.88 -1.97
CA LEU A 206 -21.32 8.92 -2.63
C LEU A 206 -22.09 9.76 -1.63
N ALA A 207 -22.72 9.13 -0.63
CA ALA A 207 -23.44 9.83 0.42
C ALA A 207 -22.51 10.77 1.20
N LEU A 208 -21.30 10.32 1.56
CA LEU A 208 -20.34 11.18 2.24
C LEU A 208 -19.94 12.38 1.37
N LEU A 209 -19.63 12.16 0.10
CA LEU A 209 -19.17 13.22 -0.81
C LEU A 209 -20.27 14.24 -1.12
N ALA A 210 -21.54 13.82 -1.21
CA ALA A 210 -22.68 14.70 -1.45
C ALA A 210 -22.87 15.76 -0.33
N ASP A 211 -22.48 15.42 0.90
CA ASP A 211 -22.62 16.28 2.07
C ASP A 211 -21.42 17.21 2.30
N GLN A 212 -20.34 17.10 1.49
CA GLN A 212 -19.12 17.90 1.68
C GLN A 212 -19.16 19.23 0.94
N GLN A 213 -18.82 20.30 1.65
CA GLN A 213 -18.47 21.58 1.03
C GLN A 213 -17.14 21.44 0.26
N GLY A 214 -17.07 22.01 -0.94
CA GLY A 214 -15.86 21.97 -1.76
C GLY A 214 -15.78 20.82 -2.77
N VAL A 215 -16.86 20.05 -2.95
CA VAL A 215 -17.00 19.11 -4.08
C VAL A 215 -17.69 19.82 -5.24
N LEU A 216 -17.00 19.95 -6.38
CA LEU A 216 -17.55 20.54 -7.60
C LEU A 216 -18.22 19.50 -8.49
N ALA A 217 -17.63 18.31 -8.59
CA ALA A 217 -18.11 17.20 -9.38
C ALA A 217 -17.50 15.89 -8.87
N VAL A 218 -18.20 14.78 -9.12
CA VAL A 218 -17.72 13.43 -8.85
C VAL A 218 -17.83 12.63 -10.16
N GLY A 219 -16.70 12.09 -10.61
CA GLY A 219 -16.62 11.15 -11.73
C GLY A 219 -16.38 9.71 -11.25
N PRO A 220 -16.71 8.71 -12.09
CA PRO A 220 -16.35 7.32 -11.83
C PRO A 220 -14.84 7.07 -11.89
#